data_AF-A0A2H2ZLY5-F1
#
_entry.id   AF-A0A2H2ZLY5-F1
#
_cell.length_a   1.000
_cell.length_b   1.000
_cell.length_c   1.000
_cell.angle_alpha   90.00
_cell.angle_beta   90.00
_cell.angle_gamma   90.00
#
_symmetry.space_group_name_H-M   'P 1'
#
loop_
_entity.id
_entity.type
_entity.pdbx_description
1 polymer ?
#
loop_
_entity_poly.entity_id
_entity_poly.type
_entity_poly.pdbx_seq_one_letter_code
_entity_poly.pdbx_strand_id
1 'polypeptide(L)'
;MYKKLAELDTSRVKSDSEAFSLMKQAYLEHRGLRSRLSLLLKPVTVEFVRFTLWNLRHGYVSITDRPESMPPKTAIDYDFIPPPMPPEVFIHYLEHGDGDLSPNRHTWLPRLPQRLNGKVLHCGEAAEGWGIHVVEGPDRAVVFWIIMATVLASVLVSVLWSSLKGDIQGGTGLGALIMALPPVIMAAFLFRLEAT
;
A
#
# COMPACT_ATOMS: atom_id res chain seq x y z
N MET A 1 3.97 -15.01 6.30
CA MET A 1 2.70 -14.51 5.75
C MET A 1 2.76 -14.53 4.23
N TYR A 2 1.74 -15.05 3.55
CA TYR A 2 1.71 -15.13 2.08
C TYR A 2 1.07 -13.88 1.47
N LYS A 3 1.54 -13.49 0.28
CA LYS A 3 0.99 -12.38 -0.51
C LYS A 3 0.50 -12.93 -1.86
N LYS A 4 -0.41 -12.23 -2.53
CA LYS A 4 -0.91 -12.62 -3.85
C LYS A 4 -0.16 -11.83 -4.92
N LEU A 5 0.45 -12.54 -5.87
CA LEU A 5 1.16 -11.95 -6.99
C LEU A 5 0.18 -11.44 -8.05
N ALA A 6 0.41 -10.22 -8.52
CA ALA A 6 -0.22 -9.65 -9.70
C ALA A 6 0.85 -9.57 -10.79
N GLU A 7 0.60 -10.17 -11.95
CA GLU A 7 1.51 -10.09 -13.09
C GLU A 7 0.91 -9.25 -14.19
N LEU A 8 1.70 -8.26 -14.63
CA LEU A 8 1.33 -7.34 -15.69
C LEU A 8 2.10 -7.70 -16.95
N ASP A 9 1.41 -7.75 -18.08
CA ASP A 9 2.06 -7.90 -19.38
C ASP A 9 2.55 -6.51 -19.85
N THR A 10 3.86 -6.29 -19.73
CA THR A 10 4.49 -5.02 -20.13
C THR A 10 4.93 -5.00 -21.59
N SER A 11 4.79 -6.11 -22.33
CA SER A 11 5.31 -6.23 -23.71
C SER A 11 4.71 -5.24 -24.71
N ARG A 12 3.49 -4.78 -24.44
CA ARG A 12 2.74 -3.85 -25.30
C ARG A 12 2.76 -2.41 -24.79
N VAL A 13 3.32 -2.18 -23.61
CA VAL A 13 3.28 -0.90 -22.91
C VAL A 13 4.36 0.02 -23.48
N LYS A 14 3.96 1.18 -23.99
CA LYS A 14 4.88 2.09 -24.68
C LYS A 14 5.34 3.26 -23.81
N SER A 15 4.61 3.57 -22.75
CA SER A 15 4.90 4.71 -21.89
C SER A 15 4.79 4.37 -20.41
N ASP A 16 5.46 5.19 -19.59
CA ASP A 16 5.37 5.11 -18.14
C ASP A 16 3.91 5.32 -17.69
N SER A 17 3.19 6.25 -18.32
CA SER A 17 1.79 6.56 -17.99
C SER A 17 0.89 5.33 -18.14
N GLU A 18 1.00 4.65 -19.28
CA GLU A 18 0.26 3.41 -19.55
C GLU A 18 0.66 2.32 -18.54
N ALA A 19 1.95 2.17 -18.23
CA ALA A 19 2.42 1.19 -17.25
C ALA A 19 1.83 1.42 -15.86
N PHE A 20 1.89 2.66 -15.37
CA PHE A 20 1.40 3.03 -14.05
C PHE A 20 -0.12 2.96 -13.96
N SER A 21 -0.83 3.26 -15.05
CA SER A 21 -2.28 3.06 -15.11
C SER A 21 -2.66 1.58 -14.93
N LEU A 22 -1.94 0.67 -15.57
CA LEU A 22 -2.13 -0.78 -15.44
C LEU A 22 -1.76 -1.26 -14.03
N MET A 23 -0.65 -0.77 -13.47
CA MET A 23 -0.25 -1.07 -12.08
C MET A 23 -1.30 -0.60 -11.08
N LYS A 24 -1.84 0.61 -11.27
CA LYS A 24 -2.91 1.16 -10.44
C LYS A 24 -4.17 0.31 -10.53
N GLN A 25 -4.55 -0.11 -11.74
CA GLN A 25 -5.70 -0.99 -11.94
C GLN A 25 -5.52 -2.33 -11.22
N ALA A 26 -4.37 -3.00 -11.39
CA ALA A 26 -4.08 -4.26 -10.73
C ALA A 26 -4.01 -4.11 -9.20
N TYR A 27 -3.43 -3.01 -8.70
CA TYR A 27 -3.43 -2.69 -7.27
C TYR A 27 -4.85 -2.57 -6.72
N LEU A 28 -5.73 -1.81 -7.39
CA LEU A 28 -7.11 -1.61 -6.96
C LEU A 28 -7.92 -2.92 -7.01
N GLU A 29 -7.71 -3.76 -8.03
CA GLU A 29 -8.36 -5.07 -8.15
C GLU A 29 -7.92 -6.02 -7.01
N HIS A 30 -6.62 -6.09 -6.73
CA HIS A 30 -6.09 -6.91 -5.64
C HIS A 30 -6.52 -6.44 -4.26
N ARG A 31 -6.71 -5.13 -4.09
CA ARG A 31 -7.20 -4.54 -2.85
C ARG A 31 -8.61 -5.04 -2.49
N GLY A 32 -9.44 -5.35 -3.49
CA GLY A 32 -10.75 -5.99 -3.31
C GLY A 32 -11.61 -5.32 -2.23
N LEU A 33 -12.13 -6.11 -1.28
CA LEU A 33 -12.95 -5.63 -0.15
C LEU A 33 -12.22 -4.65 0.79
N ARG A 34 -10.87 -4.66 0.84
CA ARG A 34 -10.09 -3.67 1.60
C ARG A 34 -10.21 -2.26 1.00
N SER A 35 -10.71 -2.12 -0.23
CA SER A 35 -11.11 -0.84 -0.82
C SER A 35 -12.13 -0.09 0.04
N ARG A 36 -12.94 -0.77 0.86
CA ARG A 36 -13.86 -0.08 1.81
C ARG A 36 -13.12 0.69 2.91
N LEU A 37 -11.89 0.29 3.24
CA LEU A 37 -10.99 1.02 4.15
C LEU A 37 -10.09 2.00 3.40
N SER A 38 -10.34 2.27 2.11
CA SER A 38 -9.54 3.19 1.29
C SER A 38 -9.47 4.61 1.85
N LEU A 39 -10.46 5.01 2.66
CA LEU A 39 -10.43 6.31 3.35
C LEU A 39 -9.37 6.36 4.46
N LEU A 40 -9.00 5.22 5.05
CA LEU A 40 -8.02 5.17 6.15
C LEU A 40 -6.66 4.66 5.70
N LEU A 41 -6.60 3.91 4.61
CA LEU A 41 -5.39 3.27 4.13
C LEU A 41 -5.00 3.83 2.76
N LYS A 42 -3.72 4.14 2.60
CA LYS A 42 -3.15 4.52 1.31
C LYS A 42 -1.80 3.84 1.09
N PRO A 43 -1.36 3.70 -0.17
CA PRO A 43 0.03 3.37 -0.48
C PRO A 43 0.96 4.39 0.21
N VAL A 44 1.92 3.93 1.00
CA VAL A 44 2.88 4.82 1.68
C VAL A 44 4.26 4.70 1.06
N THR A 45 4.66 3.48 0.71
CA THR A 45 5.96 3.23 0.09
C THR A 45 5.91 1.98 -0.76
N VAL A 46 6.98 1.75 -1.50
CA VAL A 46 7.19 0.57 -2.32
C VAL A 46 8.52 -0.08 -1.96
N GLU A 47 8.54 -1.41 -1.91
CA GLU A 47 9.74 -2.20 -1.66
C GLU A 47 10.06 -3.03 -2.90
N PHE A 48 11.34 -3.08 -3.30
CA PHE A 48 11.83 -4.06 -4.25
C PHE A 48 12.13 -5.36 -3.51
N VAL A 49 11.48 -6.43 -3.96
CA VAL A 49 11.47 -7.69 -3.21
C VAL A 49 11.85 -8.87 -4.08
N ARG A 50 12.56 -9.81 -3.48
CA ARG A 50 12.66 -11.18 -3.98
C ARG A 50 11.58 -12.00 -3.30
N PHE A 51 10.92 -12.84 -4.08
CA PHE A 51 9.86 -13.70 -3.59
C PHE A 51 9.96 -15.10 -4.18
N THR A 52 9.39 -16.07 -3.47
CA THR A 52 9.24 -17.44 -3.95
C THR A 52 7.76 -17.73 -4.14
N LEU A 53 7.38 -18.11 -5.36
CA LEU A 53 6.05 -18.59 -5.70
C LEU A 53 5.93 -20.06 -5.29
N TRP A 54 4.98 -20.36 -4.41
CA TRP A 54 4.77 -21.75 -3.93
C TRP A 54 3.38 -22.28 -4.27
N ASN A 55 2.42 -21.42 -4.62
CA ASN A 55 1.09 -21.83 -5.08
C ASN A 55 0.81 -21.28 -6.49
N LEU A 56 0.97 -22.13 -7.50
CA LEU A 56 0.74 -21.79 -8.91
C LEU A 56 -0.74 -21.49 -9.22
N ARG A 57 -1.68 -22.14 -8.52
CA ARG A 57 -3.14 -21.99 -8.80
C ARG A 57 -3.69 -20.65 -8.34
N HIS A 58 -3.18 -20.13 -7.22
CA HIS A 58 -3.68 -18.89 -6.62
C HIS A 58 -2.69 -17.72 -6.70
N GLY A 59 -1.47 -17.97 -7.17
CA GLY A 59 -0.41 -16.96 -7.25
C GLY A 59 0.10 -16.54 -5.87
N TYR A 60 0.15 -17.45 -4.90
CA TYR A 60 0.65 -17.10 -3.57
C TYR A 60 2.17 -17.16 -3.50
N VAL A 61 2.74 -16.05 -3.06
CA VAL A 61 4.18 -15.84 -2.93
C VAL A 61 4.55 -15.60 -1.47
N SER A 62 5.79 -15.94 -1.13
CA SER A 62 6.42 -15.50 0.12
C SER A 62 7.58 -14.57 -0.22
N ILE A 63 7.61 -13.40 0.39
CA ILE A 63 8.74 -12.47 0.27
C ILE A 63 9.91 -13.05 1.06
N THR A 64 11.06 -13.20 0.40
CA THR A 64 12.28 -13.77 0.97
C THR A 64 13.35 -12.72 1.24
N ASP A 65 13.34 -11.61 0.50
CA ASP A 65 14.30 -10.51 0.66
C ASP A 65 13.65 -9.16 0.32
N ARG A 66 14.00 -8.12 1.08
CA ARG A 66 13.43 -6.76 1.04
C ARG A 66 14.29 -5.80 1.89
N PRO A 67 14.28 -4.47 1.67
CA PRO A 67 13.41 -3.71 0.76
C PRO A 67 14.06 -3.29 -0.58
N GLU A 68 15.33 -3.58 -0.80
CA GLU A 68 16.09 -3.17 -1.99
C GLU A 68 16.55 -4.38 -2.83
N SER A 69 15.75 -5.44 -2.87
CA SER A 69 16.11 -6.67 -3.57
C SER A 69 15.81 -6.57 -5.05
N MET A 70 16.86 -6.33 -5.85
CA MET A 70 16.82 -6.30 -7.31
C MET A 70 17.41 -7.58 -7.90
N PRO A 71 17.00 -7.98 -9.13
CA PRO A 71 17.63 -9.10 -9.82
C PRO A 71 19.15 -8.90 -9.90
N PRO A 72 19.96 -9.93 -9.65
CA PRO A 72 21.39 -9.84 -9.91
C PRO A 72 21.60 -9.70 -11.43
N LYS A 73 22.68 -9.02 -11.84
CA LYS A 73 23.03 -8.87 -13.27
C LYS A 73 23.22 -10.19 -14.01
N THR A 74 23.40 -11.29 -13.28
CA THR A 74 23.53 -12.65 -13.80
C THR A 74 22.18 -13.32 -14.10
N ALA A 75 21.06 -12.75 -13.66
CA ALA A 75 19.73 -13.28 -13.92
C ALA A 75 19.32 -12.99 -15.37
N ILE A 76 19.38 -14.02 -16.21
CA ILE A 76 19.07 -13.92 -17.65
C ILE A 76 17.57 -13.68 -17.89
N ASP A 77 16.73 -14.09 -16.94
CA ASP A 77 15.26 -14.03 -17.09
C ASP A 77 14.66 -12.66 -16.74
N TYR A 78 15.49 -11.71 -16.28
CA TYR A 78 15.06 -10.39 -15.86
C TYR A 78 15.85 -9.30 -16.58
N ASP A 79 15.14 -8.25 -16.99
CA ASP A 79 15.72 -7.03 -17.51
C ASP A 79 15.37 -5.86 -16.58
N PHE A 80 16.35 -4.99 -16.37
CA PHE A 80 16.18 -3.73 -15.67
C PHE A 80 17.39 -2.82 -15.91
N ILE A 81 17.15 -1.51 -15.86
CA ILE A 81 18.18 -0.47 -15.99
C ILE A 81 18.46 0.16 -14.61
N PRO A 82 19.66 0.00 -14.03
CA PRO A 82 20.05 0.72 -12.83
C PRO A 82 20.17 2.25 -13.06
N PRO A 83 19.96 3.10 -12.03
CA PRO A 83 19.52 2.75 -10.68
C PRO A 83 18.01 2.46 -10.63
N PRO A 84 17.54 1.69 -9.63
CA PRO A 84 16.13 1.39 -9.46
C PRO A 84 15.32 2.68 -9.27
N MET A 85 14.03 2.59 -9.56
CA MET A 85 13.12 3.71 -9.36
C MET A 85 13.00 4.07 -7.87
N PRO A 86 13.09 5.36 -7.49
CA PRO A 86 12.83 5.77 -6.11
C PRO A 86 11.38 5.47 -5.68
N PRO A 87 11.15 4.97 -4.46
CA PRO A 87 9.81 4.67 -3.97
C PRO A 87 8.84 5.85 -4.01
N GLU A 88 9.33 7.07 -3.74
CA GLU A 88 8.52 8.28 -3.72
C GLU A 88 7.93 8.59 -5.09
N VAL A 89 8.70 8.34 -6.15
CA VAL A 89 8.28 8.52 -7.54
C VAL A 89 7.21 7.49 -7.90
N PHE A 90 7.37 6.23 -7.48
CA PHE A 90 6.38 5.19 -7.72
C PHE A 90 5.04 5.54 -7.07
N ILE A 91 5.06 5.95 -5.79
CA ILE A 91 3.85 6.31 -5.04
C ILE A 91 3.18 7.54 -5.66
N HIS A 92 3.95 8.56 -6.05
CA HIS A 92 3.42 9.74 -6.72
C HIS A 92 2.57 9.37 -7.95
N TYR A 93 3.11 8.52 -8.84
CA TYR A 93 2.40 8.08 -10.03
C TYR A 93 1.22 7.16 -9.72
N LEU A 94 1.34 6.29 -8.72
CA LEU A 94 0.24 5.43 -8.30
C LEU A 94 -0.96 6.26 -7.79
N GLU A 95 -0.71 7.32 -7.02
CA GLU A 95 -1.75 8.18 -6.46
C GLU A 95 -2.32 9.17 -7.48
N HIS A 96 -1.47 9.98 -8.11
CA HIS A 96 -1.88 11.11 -8.97
C HIS A 96 -2.07 10.74 -10.44
N GLY A 97 -1.55 9.58 -10.88
CA GLY A 97 -1.63 9.13 -12.26
C GLY A 97 -0.83 10.00 -13.23
N ASP A 98 -1.31 10.07 -14.46
CA ASP A 98 -0.58 10.55 -15.63
C ASP A 98 -0.49 12.09 -15.74
N GLY A 99 -1.05 12.84 -14.78
CA GLY A 99 -1.11 14.30 -14.84
C GLY A 99 0.26 15.00 -14.99
N ASP A 100 1.32 14.35 -14.51
CA ASP A 100 2.71 14.82 -14.60
C ASP A 100 3.57 14.02 -15.61
N LEU A 101 3.01 13.00 -16.26
CA LEU A 101 3.72 12.19 -17.25
C LEU A 101 3.41 12.69 -18.65
N SER A 102 4.45 13.07 -19.38
CA SER A 102 4.32 13.13 -20.83
C SER A 102 3.87 11.74 -21.33
N PRO A 103 2.86 11.65 -22.20
CA PRO A 103 2.37 10.38 -22.72
C PRO A 103 3.45 9.58 -23.47
N ASN A 104 4.58 10.21 -23.79
CA ASN A 104 5.72 9.61 -24.47
C ASN A 104 6.92 9.35 -23.54
N ARG A 105 6.81 9.61 -22.24
CA ARG A 105 7.91 9.37 -21.29
C ARG A 105 8.04 7.86 -21.03
N HIS A 106 9.26 7.35 -21.18
CA HIS A 106 9.60 5.95 -20.98
C HIS A 106 10.92 5.84 -20.21
N THR A 107 10.98 6.50 -19.05
CA THR A 107 12.17 6.56 -18.21
C THR A 107 12.12 5.55 -17.07
N TRP A 108 10.90 5.25 -16.60
CA TRP A 108 10.66 4.61 -15.33
C TRP A 108 10.36 3.12 -15.47
N LEU A 109 9.57 2.73 -16.46
CA LEU A 109 9.25 1.33 -16.73
C LEU A 109 10.51 0.45 -16.93
N PRO A 110 11.53 0.84 -17.71
CA PRO A 110 12.75 0.03 -17.87
C PRO A 110 13.57 -0.16 -16.59
N ARG A 111 13.34 0.65 -15.55
CA ARG A 111 14.07 0.57 -14.28
C ARG A 111 13.44 -0.37 -13.28
N LEU A 112 12.23 -0.86 -13.58
CA LEU A 112 11.54 -1.86 -12.78
C LEU A 112 12.00 -3.26 -13.19
N PRO A 113 12.03 -4.23 -12.27
CA PRO A 113 12.35 -5.61 -12.61
C PRO A 113 11.29 -6.18 -13.55
N GLN A 114 11.64 -6.36 -14.82
CA GLN A 114 10.76 -6.94 -15.83
C GLN A 114 11.21 -8.34 -16.18
N ARG A 115 10.26 -9.27 -16.18
CA ARG A 115 10.56 -10.65 -16.57
C ARG A 115 10.45 -10.78 -18.08
N LEU A 116 11.50 -11.33 -18.71
CA LEU A 116 11.57 -11.46 -20.17
C LEU A 116 10.79 -12.67 -20.69
N ASN A 117 10.92 -13.81 -20.02
CA ASN A 117 10.44 -15.10 -20.53
C ASN A 117 9.18 -15.58 -19.79
N GLY A 118 8.04 -14.97 -20.15
CA GLY A 118 6.73 -15.40 -19.69
C GLY A 118 6.45 -15.17 -18.19
N LYS A 119 5.27 -15.60 -17.78
CA LYS A 119 4.70 -15.39 -16.45
C LYS A 119 5.32 -16.32 -15.40
N VAL A 120 5.63 -15.81 -14.20
CA VAL A 120 6.17 -16.61 -13.07
C VAL A 120 5.14 -17.67 -12.69
N LEU A 121 3.84 -17.37 -12.80
CA LEU A 121 2.77 -18.34 -12.60
C LEU A 121 2.80 -19.55 -13.57
N HIS A 122 3.50 -19.46 -14.71
CA HIS A 122 3.58 -20.54 -15.68
C HIS A 122 4.85 -21.40 -15.55
N CYS A 123 5.74 -21.08 -14.62
CA CYS A 123 6.81 -22.00 -14.25
C CYS A 123 6.19 -23.17 -13.49
N GLY A 124 6.23 -24.37 -14.05
CA GLY A 124 5.57 -25.57 -13.49
C GLY A 124 6.09 -26.04 -12.12
N GLU A 125 6.98 -25.28 -11.48
CA GLU A 125 7.62 -25.56 -10.20
C GLU A 125 7.67 -24.28 -9.33
N ALA A 126 8.06 -24.42 -8.07
CA ALA A 126 8.24 -23.28 -7.17
C ALA A 126 9.35 -22.34 -7.71
N ALA A 127 8.94 -21.23 -8.30
CA ALA A 127 9.84 -20.29 -8.96
C ALA A 127 10.18 -19.12 -8.04
N GLU A 128 11.46 -18.73 -8.04
CA GLU A 128 11.87 -17.45 -7.49
C GLU A 128 11.67 -16.34 -8.51
N GLY A 129 11.36 -15.15 -8.01
CA GLY A 129 11.19 -13.96 -8.83
C GLY A 129 11.47 -12.69 -8.06
N TRP A 130 11.63 -11.60 -8.81
CA TRP A 130 11.74 -10.25 -8.29
C TRP A 130 10.56 -9.42 -8.73
N GLY A 131 10.19 -8.45 -7.90
CA GLY A 131 9.07 -7.59 -8.16
C GLY A 131 8.97 -6.45 -7.16
N ILE A 132 7.78 -5.88 -7.12
CA ILE A 132 7.48 -4.68 -6.36
C ILE A 132 6.38 -5.00 -5.36
N HIS A 133 6.61 -4.70 -4.09
CA HIS A 133 5.62 -4.83 -3.02
C HIS A 133 5.15 -3.44 -2.59
N VAL A 134 3.88 -3.13 -2.85
CA VAL A 134 3.24 -1.89 -2.39
C VAL A 134 2.88 -2.02 -0.92
N VAL A 135 3.48 -1.17 -0.09
CA VAL A 135 3.22 -1.13 1.35
C VAL A 135 2.14 -0.10 1.63
N GLU A 136 0.99 -0.58 2.12
CA GLU A 136 -0.10 0.29 2.59
C GLU A 136 0.13 0.73 4.04
N GLY A 137 -0.31 1.94 4.37
CA GLY A 137 -0.29 2.46 5.73
C GLY A 137 -1.41 3.48 5.96
N PRO A 138 -1.56 3.96 7.21
CA PRO A 138 -2.64 4.88 7.57
C PRO A 138 -2.46 6.24 6.88
N ASP A 139 -3.56 6.80 6.35
CA ASP A 139 -3.55 8.16 5.82
C ASP A 139 -3.49 9.17 6.97
N ARG A 140 -2.30 9.76 7.15
CA ARG A 140 -2.01 10.72 8.23
C ARG A 140 -2.98 11.89 8.26
N ALA A 141 -3.45 12.37 7.10
CA ALA A 141 -4.37 13.50 7.02
C ALA A 141 -5.75 13.13 7.56
N VAL A 142 -6.29 11.98 7.13
CA VAL A 142 -7.60 11.50 7.59
C VAL A 142 -7.56 11.16 9.08
N VAL A 143 -6.50 10.48 9.53
CA VAL A 143 -6.28 10.17 10.94
C VAL A 143 -6.24 11.45 11.79
N PHE A 144 -5.53 12.47 11.33
CA PHE A 144 -5.47 13.76 12.00
C PHE A 144 -6.86 14.39 12.15
N TRP A 145 -7.65 14.43 11.08
CA TRP A 145 -9.00 15.00 11.13
C TRP A 145 -9.95 14.22 12.05
N ILE A 146 -9.86 12.89 12.08
CA ILE A 146 -10.64 12.05 12.99
C ILE A 146 -10.29 12.36 14.46
N ILE A 147 -9.01 12.50 14.78
CA ILE A 147 -8.55 12.85 16.13
C ILE A 147 -9.09 14.24 16.50
N MET A 148 -8.91 15.24 15.63
CA MET A 148 -9.40 16.59 15.86
C MET A 148 -10.93 16.64 16.06
N ALA A 149 -11.69 15.92 15.25
CA ALA A 149 -13.14 15.84 15.40
C ALA A 149 -13.54 15.18 16.73
N THR A 150 -12.82 14.14 17.15
CA THR A 150 -13.09 13.44 18.42
C THR A 150 -12.78 14.32 19.63
N VAL A 151 -11.70 15.11 19.56
CA VAL A 151 -11.34 16.10 20.59
C VAL A 151 -12.45 17.13 20.76
N LEU A 152 -12.94 17.70 19.66
CA LEU A 152 -14.04 18.68 19.70
C LEU A 152 -15.32 18.05 20.24
N ALA A 153 -15.67 16.83 19.80
CA ALA A 153 -16.83 16.11 20.30
C ALA A 153 -16.73 15.81 21.80
N SER A 154 -15.56 15.42 22.30
CA SER A 154 -15.33 15.18 23.72
C SER A 154 -15.56 16.44 24.57
N VAL A 155 -15.04 17.58 24.13
CA VAL A 155 -15.25 18.86 24.82
C VAL A 155 -16.73 19.23 24.83
N LEU A 156 -17.41 19.13 23.69
CA LEU A 156 -18.84 19.44 23.58
C LEU A 156 -19.67 18.55 24.51
N VAL A 157 -19.45 17.23 24.47
CA VAL A 157 -20.16 16.27 25.33
C VAL A 157 -19.90 16.57 26.81
N SER A 158 -18.66 16.87 27.19
CA SER A 158 -18.30 17.21 28.57
C SER A 158 -19.04 18.45 29.07
N VAL A 159 -19.09 19.52 28.25
CA VAL A 159 -19.76 20.78 28.59
C VAL A 159 -21.27 20.61 28.63
N LEU A 160 -21.86 19.95 27.63
CA LEU A 160 -23.30 19.66 27.56
C LEU A 160 -23.74 18.82 28.75
N TRP A 161 -23.01 17.76 29.08
CA TRP A 161 -23.34 16.91 30.23
C TRP A 161 -23.25 17.67 31.54
N SER A 162 -22.16 18.39 31.76
CA SER A 162 -21.95 19.17 32.99
C SER A 162 -23.03 20.24 33.16
N SER A 163 -23.46 20.88 32.06
CA SER A 163 -24.49 21.93 32.09
C SER A 163 -25.89 21.37 32.31
N LEU A 164 -26.24 20.25 31.67
CA LEU A 164 -27.59 19.66 31.75
C LEU A 164 -27.82 18.83 33.01
N LYS A 165 -26.78 18.20 33.55
CA LYS A 165 -26.87 17.32 34.72
C LYS A 165 -26.32 17.93 36.00
N GLY A 166 -25.66 19.09 35.92
CA GLY A 166 -24.97 19.70 37.06
C GLY A 166 -23.82 18.83 37.60
N ASP A 167 -23.39 17.82 36.83
CA ASP A 167 -22.38 16.84 37.23
C ASP A 167 -21.12 17.01 36.37
N ILE A 168 -20.17 17.78 36.92
CA ILE A 168 -18.88 18.06 36.30
C ILE A 168 -18.01 16.80 36.25
N GLN A 169 -18.10 15.94 37.27
CA GLN A 169 -17.26 14.75 37.37
C GLN A 169 -17.67 13.70 36.34
N GLY A 170 -18.97 13.48 36.16
CA GLY A 170 -19.50 12.61 35.10
C GLY A 170 -19.21 13.16 33.70
N GLY A 171 -19.34 14.47 33.49
CA GLY A 171 -19.08 15.11 32.19
C GLY A 171 -17.63 14.99 31.76
N THR A 172 -16.70 15.30 32.67
CA THR A 172 -15.25 15.17 32.43
C THR A 172 -14.83 13.70 32.26
N GLY A 173 -15.41 12.77 33.04
CA GLY A 173 -15.16 11.34 32.89
C GLY A 173 -15.60 10.80 31.53
N LEU A 174 -16.79 11.20 31.04
CA LEU A 174 -17.28 10.81 29.72
C LEU A 174 -16.43 11.40 28.59
N GLY A 175 -16.02 12.66 28.72
CA GLY A 175 -15.09 13.29 27.79
C GLY A 175 -13.75 12.58 27.70
N ALA A 176 -13.18 12.21 28.84
CA ALA A 176 -11.93 11.46 28.91
C ALA A 176 -12.04 10.09 28.24
N LEU A 177 -13.16 9.38 28.43
CA LEU A 177 -13.42 8.12 27.75
C LEU A 177 -13.44 8.28 26.22
N ILE A 178 -14.14 9.31 25.71
CA ILE A 178 -14.21 9.60 24.27
C ILE A 178 -12.82 9.89 23.69
N MET A 179 -11.98 10.63 24.42
CA MET A 179 -10.60 10.94 24.02
C MET A 179 -9.68 9.71 24.00
N ALA A 180 -9.93 8.72 24.84
CA ALA A 180 -9.14 7.50 24.89
C ALA A 180 -9.44 6.52 23.75
N LEU A 181 -10.60 6.63 23.09
CA LEU A 181 -11.02 5.69 22.05
C LEU A 181 -10.14 5.73 20.78
N PRO A 182 -9.83 6.90 20.17
CA PRO A 182 -9.03 6.94 18.95
C PRO A 182 -7.66 6.26 19.04
N PRO A 183 -6.80 6.51 20.06
CA PRO A 183 -5.50 5.84 20.14
C PRO A 183 -5.64 4.33 20.36
N VAL A 184 -6.63 3.87 21.13
CA VAL A 184 -6.88 2.43 21.34
C VAL A 184 -7.32 1.76 20.05
N ILE A 185 -8.25 2.37 19.32
CA ILE A 185 -8.73 1.87 18.02
C ILE A 185 -7.58 1.86 17.00
N MET A 186 -6.77 2.93 16.97
CA MET A 186 -5.62 3.03 16.08
C MET A 186 -4.58 1.95 16.39
N ALA A 187 -4.26 1.72 17.66
CA ALA A 187 -3.33 0.66 18.06
C ALA A 187 -3.84 -0.72 17.64
N ALA A 188 -5.11 -1.03 17.93
CA ALA A 188 -5.73 -2.28 17.50
C ALA A 188 -5.72 -2.45 15.97
N PHE A 189 -5.95 -1.35 15.25
CA PHE A 189 -5.90 -1.32 13.79
C PHE A 189 -4.48 -1.58 13.25
N LEU A 190 -3.46 -0.93 13.81
CA LEU A 190 -2.06 -1.11 13.41
C LEU A 190 -1.58 -2.56 13.65
N PHE A 191 -1.90 -3.15 14.80
CA PHE A 191 -1.56 -4.56 15.06
C PHE A 191 -2.25 -5.51 14.08
N ARG A 192 -3.49 -5.21 13.70
CA ARG A 192 -4.19 -5.99 12.67
C ARG A 192 -3.56 -5.84 11.29
N LEU A 193 -3.03 -4.65 10.96
CA LEU A 193 -2.35 -4.39 9.69
C LEU A 193 -1.00 -5.08 9.60
N GLU A 194 -0.18 -5.02 10.64
CA GLU A 194 1.13 -5.70 10.69
C GLU A 194 1.00 -7.22 10.60
N ALA A 195 -0.09 -7.77 11.13
CA ALA A 195 -0.44 -9.17 10.95
C ALA A 195 -0.91 -9.52 9.52
N THR A 196 -1.00 -8.52 8.61
CA THR A 196 -1.52 -8.66 7.24
C THR A 196 -0.58 -8.19 6.11
#